data_AF-A0AAF0L4C1-F1
#
_entry.id   AF-A0AAF0L4C1-F1
#
_cell.length_a   1.000
_cell.length_b   1.000
_cell.length_c   1.000
_cell.angle_alpha   90.00
_cell.angle_beta   90.00
_cell.angle_gamma   90.00
#
_symmetry.space_group_name_H-M   'P 1'
#
loop_
_entity.id
_entity.type
_entity.pdbx_description
1 polymer ?
#
loop_
_entity_poly.entity_id
_entity_poly.type
_entity_poly.pdbx_seq_one_letter_code
_entity_poly.pdbx_strand_id
1 'polypeptide(L)'
;MAVKIRLKRLGKIRAPYYRIVVADSRTKRDGRVIEEIGKYHPTEEPSFIEVKSDRAQYWLGVGAQPTEQVAALLKLTGDWAKFKGEKDTESKVKVKQPKEPFTVDSSKKAVLKPKSEKKAPAAPAEADADAETTEA
;
A
#
# COMPACT_ATOMS: atom_id res chain seq x y z
N MET A 1 -5.78 -34.09 7.99
CA MET A 1 -6.24 -33.02 8.89
C MET A 1 -5.07 -32.07 8.98
N ALA A 2 -5.17 -30.89 8.40
CA ALA A 2 -4.03 -29.96 8.38
C ALA A 2 -4.55 -28.54 8.42
N VAL A 3 -4.16 -27.81 9.46
CA VAL A 3 -4.45 -26.39 9.58
C VAL A 3 -3.53 -25.64 8.63
N LYS A 4 -4.12 -24.78 7.79
CA LYS A 4 -3.40 -23.97 6.82
C LYS A 4 -3.63 -22.48 7.08
N ILE A 5 -2.59 -21.69 6.83
CA ILE A 5 -2.71 -20.23 6.75
C ILE A 5 -2.91 -19.88 5.28
N ARG A 6 -4.07 -19.31 4.95
CA ARG A 6 -4.49 -19.03 3.57
C ARG A 6 -5.14 -17.67 3.43
N LEU A 7 -5.30 -17.21 2.18
CA LEU A 7 -6.03 -15.99 1.87
C LEU A 7 -7.52 -16.28 1.65
N LYS A 8 -8.37 -15.64 2.45
CA LYS A 8 -9.81 -15.60 2.23
C LYS A 8 -10.14 -14.40 1.34
N ARG A 9 -10.89 -14.60 0.26
CA ARG A 9 -11.23 -13.52 -0.67
C ARG A 9 -12.51 -12.82 -0.22
N LEU A 10 -12.43 -11.51 -0.14
CA LEU A 10 -13.55 -10.59 0.03
C LEU A 10 -13.50 -9.53 -1.07
N GLY A 11 -14.45 -8.61 -1.04
CA GLY A 11 -14.53 -7.50 -1.98
C GLY A 11 -15.39 -7.79 -3.20
N LYS A 12 -15.34 -6.85 -4.14
CA LYS A 12 -16.17 -6.85 -5.35
C LYS A 12 -15.38 -7.42 -6.54
N ILE A 13 -16.05 -7.54 -7.68
CA ILE A 13 -15.35 -7.78 -8.95
C ILE A 13 -14.34 -6.63 -9.19
N ARG A 14 -13.13 -6.96 -9.65
CA ARG A 14 -12.02 -6.00 -9.88
C ARG A 14 -11.49 -5.23 -8.66
N ALA A 15 -12.01 -5.47 -7.46
CA ALA A 15 -11.51 -4.90 -6.21
C ALA A 15 -11.39 -6.00 -5.14
N PRO A 16 -10.39 -6.89 -5.26
CA PRO A 16 -10.19 -7.97 -4.30
C PRO A 16 -9.57 -7.47 -3.00
N TYR A 17 -10.16 -7.87 -1.88
CA TYR A 17 -9.63 -7.68 -0.54
C TYR A 17 -9.37 -9.05 0.08
N TYR A 18 -8.20 -9.27 0.67
CA TYR A 18 -7.87 -10.55 1.27
C TYR A 18 -7.71 -10.43 2.78
N ARG A 19 -8.21 -11.44 3.50
CA ARG A 19 -7.87 -11.68 4.90
C ARG A 19 -6.91 -12.85 4.99
N ILE A 20 -5.86 -12.69 5.80
CA ILE A 20 -4.95 -13.78 6.13
C ILE A 20 -5.60 -14.54 7.28
N VAL A 21 -6.04 -15.77 6.99
CA VAL A 21 -6.85 -16.57 7.92
C VAL A 21 -6.22 -17.93 8.17
N VAL A 22 -6.45 -18.43 9.37
CA VAL A 22 -6.12 -19.80 9.78
C VAL A 22 -7.38 -20.65 9.69
N ALA A 23 -7.32 -21.72 8.90
CA ALA A 23 -8.46 -22.60 8.68
C ALA A 23 -8.01 -24.04 8.41
N ASP A 24 -8.88 -25.01 8.68
CA ASP A 24 -8.64 -26.40 8.27
C ASP A 24 -8.67 -26.51 6.75
N SER A 25 -7.77 -27.33 6.19
CA SER A 25 -7.59 -27.50 4.75
C SER A 25 -8.83 -27.98 3.99
N ARG A 26 -9.78 -28.67 4.65
CA ARG A 26 -10.99 -29.21 4.03
C ARG A 26 -12.09 -28.16 3.88
N THR A 27 -11.98 -27.04 4.58
CA THR A 27 -13.01 -25.99 4.54
C THR A 27 -12.95 -25.22 3.21
N LYS A 28 -14.11 -24.78 2.71
CA LYS A 28 -14.21 -23.91 1.51
C LYS A 28 -13.39 -22.62 1.71
N ARG A 29 -12.83 -22.05 0.64
CA ARG A 29 -11.98 -20.83 0.66
C ARG A 29 -12.56 -19.72 1.54
N ASP A 30 -13.83 -19.39 1.33
CA ASP A 30 -14.50 -18.27 2.01
C ASP A 30 -15.39 -18.73 3.19
N GLY A 31 -15.23 -19.99 3.63
CA GLY A 31 -16.03 -20.60 4.69
C GLY A 31 -15.64 -20.18 6.10
N ARG A 32 -15.94 -21.08 7.05
CA ARG A 32 -15.59 -20.95 8.48
C ARG A 32 -14.08 -20.92 8.66
N VAL A 33 -13.63 -20.00 9.50
CA VAL A 33 -12.22 -19.81 9.87
C VAL A 33 -12.07 -20.02 11.38
N ILE A 34 -10.86 -20.38 11.81
CA ILE A 34 -10.53 -20.49 13.23
C ILE A 34 -10.19 -19.11 13.76
N GLU A 35 -9.28 -18.41 13.07
CA GLU A 35 -8.82 -17.08 13.45
C GLU A 35 -8.41 -16.25 12.22
N GLU A 36 -8.60 -14.94 12.31
CA GLU A 36 -8.10 -13.96 11.35
C GLU A 36 -6.85 -13.26 11.91
N ILE A 37 -5.71 -13.48 11.25
CA ILE A 37 -4.39 -13.01 11.74
C ILE A 37 -3.89 -11.77 11.00
N GLY A 38 -4.54 -11.37 9.90
CA GLY A 38 -4.09 -10.22 9.13
C GLY A 38 -4.96 -9.87 7.92
N LYS A 39 -4.52 -8.86 7.17
CA LYS A 39 -5.17 -8.33 5.96
C LYS A 39 -4.13 -8.13 4.87
N TYR A 40 -4.58 -8.27 3.63
CA TYR A 40 -3.77 -8.03 2.44
C TYR A 40 -4.61 -7.38 1.33
N HIS A 41 -4.22 -6.19 0.90
CA HIS A 41 -4.87 -5.45 -0.18
C HIS A 41 -3.86 -5.21 -1.33
N PRO A 42 -3.93 -5.99 -2.42
CA PRO A 42 -3.01 -5.84 -3.55
C PRO A 42 -3.34 -4.65 -4.48
N THR A 43 -4.54 -4.08 -4.38
CA THR A 43 -4.96 -2.97 -5.26
C THR A 43 -4.43 -1.62 -4.82
N GLU A 44 -3.85 -1.53 -3.63
CA GLU A 44 -3.22 -0.31 -3.13
C GLU A 44 -1.78 -0.23 -3.63
N GLU A 45 -1.32 0.98 -3.95
CA GLU A 45 0.08 1.28 -4.25
C GLU A 45 0.62 2.17 -3.13
N PRO A 46 1.57 1.68 -2.30
CA PRO A 46 2.05 0.30 -2.19
C PRO A 46 1.00 -0.67 -1.59
N SER A 47 1.16 -1.98 -1.82
CA SER A 47 0.21 -2.99 -1.33
C SER A 47 0.14 -3.00 0.20
N PHE A 48 -1.08 -2.85 0.73
CA PHE A 48 -1.29 -2.81 2.17
C PHE A 48 -1.24 -4.22 2.76
N ILE A 49 -0.35 -4.43 3.74
CA ILE A 49 -0.15 -5.70 4.42
C ILE A 49 -0.15 -5.42 5.93
N GLU A 50 -1.02 -6.10 6.65
CA GLU A 50 -1.13 -6.01 8.10
C GLU A 50 -1.16 -7.44 8.65
N VAL A 51 -0.19 -7.80 9.51
CA VAL A 51 -0.12 -9.12 10.14
C VAL A 51 0.08 -8.95 11.64
N LYS A 52 -0.68 -9.70 12.44
CA LYS A 52 -0.46 -9.81 13.88
C LYS A 52 0.67 -10.81 14.15
N SER A 53 1.89 -10.29 14.29
CA SER A 53 3.10 -11.10 14.45
C SER A 53 2.99 -12.17 15.55
N ASP A 54 2.46 -11.83 16.73
CA ASP A 54 2.36 -12.79 17.85
C ASP A 54 1.50 -14.02 17.51
N ARG A 55 0.38 -13.79 16.82
CA ARG A 55 -0.52 -14.87 16.41
C ARG A 55 0.06 -15.65 15.24
N ALA A 56 0.73 -14.99 14.30
CA ALA A 56 1.42 -15.66 13.22
C ALA A 56 2.49 -16.63 13.76
N GLN A 57 3.31 -16.19 14.73
CA GLN A 57 4.33 -17.05 15.36
C GLN A 57 3.71 -18.25 16.08
N TYR A 58 2.64 -18.03 16.85
CA TYR A 58 1.92 -19.13 17.52
C TYR A 58 1.44 -20.19 16.51
N TRP A 59 0.77 -19.76 15.44
CA TRP A 59 0.22 -20.68 14.46
C TRP A 59 1.29 -21.43 13.67
N LEU A 60 2.42 -20.77 13.36
CA LEU A 60 3.58 -21.43 12.76
C LEU A 60 4.20 -22.45 13.73
N GLY A 61 4.27 -22.14 15.02
CA GLY A 61 4.78 -23.03 16.07
C GLY A 61 3.94 -24.30 16.27
N VAL A 62 2.61 -24.21 16.19
CA VAL A 62 1.72 -25.39 16.25
C VAL A 62 1.68 -26.19 14.94
N GLY A 63 2.47 -25.80 13.93
CA GLY A 63 2.63 -26.54 12.68
C GLY A 63 1.65 -26.13 11.56
N ALA A 64 0.98 -24.99 11.67
CA ALA A 64 0.13 -24.50 10.58
C ALA A 64 0.94 -24.26 9.31
N GLN A 65 0.49 -24.81 8.18
CA GLN A 65 1.21 -24.72 6.91
C GLN A 65 0.73 -23.50 6.11
N PRO A 66 1.58 -22.49 5.83
CA PRO A 66 1.20 -21.37 4.98
C PRO A 66 1.11 -21.79 3.51
N THR A 67 0.15 -21.22 2.78
CA THR A 67 0.13 -21.29 1.31
C THR A 67 1.22 -20.40 0.70
N GLU A 68 1.64 -20.68 -0.55
CA GLU A 68 2.74 -19.99 -1.23
C GLU A 68 2.66 -18.45 -1.16
N GLN A 69 1.50 -17.87 -1.47
CA GLN A 69 1.30 -16.42 -1.42
C GLN A 69 1.40 -15.87 0.02
N VAL A 70 0.87 -16.59 1.00
CA VAL A 70 0.99 -16.22 2.42
C VAL A 70 2.45 -16.32 2.88
N ALA A 71 3.19 -17.33 2.43
CA ALA A 71 4.61 -17.44 2.74
C ALA A 71 5.40 -16.25 2.17
N ALA A 72 5.06 -15.77 0.97
CA ALA A 72 5.66 -14.55 0.42
C ALA A 72 5.35 -13.30 1.27
N LEU A 73 4.11 -13.16 1.75
CA LEU A 73 3.71 -12.05 2.64
C LEU A 73 4.42 -12.11 4.00
N LEU A 74 4.56 -13.31 4.59
CA LEU A 74 5.27 -13.51 5.86
C LEU A 74 6.77 -13.26 5.73
N LYS A 75 7.37 -13.57 4.57
CA LYS A 75 8.76 -13.20 4.27
C LYS A 75 8.91 -11.68 4.16
N LEU A 76 7.99 -10.99 3.50
CA LEU A 76 8.02 -9.53 3.37
C LEU A 76 7.84 -8.83 4.72
N THR A 77 6.99 -9.38 5.58
CA THR A 77 6.73 -8.83 6.93
C THR A 77 7.87 -9.14 7.91
N GLY A 78 8.69 -10.16 7.64
CA GLY A 78 9.78 -10.62 8.52
C GLY A 78 9.34 -11.70 9.52
N ASP A 79 8.05 -12.01 9.63
CA ASP A 79 7.52 -13.05 10.52
C ASP A 79 8.06 -14.44 10.17
N TRP A 80 8.31 -14.72 8.89
CA TRP A 80 8.87 -16.02 8.49
C TRP A 80 10.33 -16.17 8.91
N ALA A 81 11.15 -15.12 8.80
CA ALA A 81 12.54 -15.12 9.25
C ALA A 81 12.62 -15.28 10.78
N LYS A 82 11.77 -14.54 11.50
CA LYS A 82 11.63 -14.65 12.96
C LYS A 82 11.26 -16.08 13.40
N PHE A 83 10.36 -16.75 12.68
CA PHE A 83 10.00 -18.14 12.98
C PHE A 83 11.15 -19.13 12.74
N LYS A 84 11.98 -18.88 11.72
CA LYS A 84 13.14 -19.73 11.40
C LYS A 84 14.38 -19.45 12.26
N GLY A 85 14.32 -18.44 13.14
CA GLY A 85 15.44 -18.08 14.01
C GLY A 85 16.52 -17.25 13.31
N GLU A 86 16.25 -16.77 12.11
CA GLU A 86 17.14 -15.84 11.38
C GLU A 86 16.88 -14.43 11.89
N LYS A 87 17.97 -13.72 12.26
CA LYS A 87 17.91 -12.41 12.94
C LYS A 87 17.65 -11.23 12.00
N ASP A 88 17.63 -11.46 10.68
CA ASP A 88 17.29 -10.43 9.70
C ASP A 88 15.78 -10.14 9.72
N THR A 89 15.42 -9.26 10.64
CA THR A 89 14.04 -8.91 11.02
C THR A 89 13.61 -7.63 10.30
N GLU A 90 13.93 -7.50 9.01
CA GLU A 90 13.57 -6.29 8.27
C GLU A 90 12.24 -6.47 7.54
N SER A 91 11.19 -5.89 8.11
CA SER A 91 9.89 -5.77 7.45
C SER A 91 10.03 -4.86 6.22
N LYS A 92 10.14 -5.46 5.03
CA LYS A 92 10.22 -4.74 3.74
C LYS A 92 8.85 -4.34 3.20
N VAL A 93 7.92 -4.00 4.08
CA VAL A 93 6.59 -3.51 3.70
C VAL A 93 6.72 -2.03 3.36
N LYS A 94 6.42 -1.68 2.11
CA LYS A 94 6.37 -0.28 1.69
C LYS A 94 5.11 0.36 2.29
N VAL A 95 5.28 1.44 3.03
CA VAL A 95 4.16 2.18 3.64
C VAL A 95 3.72 3.31 2.71
N LYS A 96 2.42 3.42 2.48
CA LYS A 96 1.84 4.53 1.71
C LYS A 96 2.01 5.83 2.51
N GLN A 97 2.60 6.86 1.90
CA GLN A 97 2.71 8.16 2.55
C GLN A 97 1.31 8.74 2.80
N PRO A 98 1.04 9.30 4.00
CA PRO A 98 -0.25 9.89 4.32
C PRO A 98 -0.51 11.07 3.38
N LYS A 99 -1.71 11.12 2.81
CA LYS A 99 -2.14 12.23 1.95
C LYS A 99 -2.27 13.47 2.85
N GLU A 100 -1.54 14.53 2.52
CA GLU A 100 -1.55 15.77 3.31
C GLU A 100 -2.97 16.32 3.46
N PRO A 101 -3.36 16.80 4.65
CA PRO A 101 -4.68 17.36 4.87
C PRO A 101 -4.86 18.63 4.03
N PHE A 102 -5.90 18.63 3.19
CA PHE A 102 -6.31 19.80 2.41
C PHE A 102 -6.78 20.91 3.36
N THR A 103 -6.01 22.00 3.46
CA THR A 103 -6.43 23.21 4.16
C THR A 103 -7.31 24.05 3.22
N VAL A 104 -8.50 24.40 3.70
CA VAL A 104 -9.43 25.29 2.98
C VAL A 104 -8.95 26.73 3.18
N ASP A 105 -8.36 27.34 2.16
CA ASP A 105 -8.11 28.78 2.12
C ASP A 105 -9.44 29.53 2.20
N SER A 106 -9.78 30.06 3.38
CA SER A 106 -11.07 30.70 3.68
C SER A 106 -11.22 32.12 3.10
N SER A 107 -10.41 32.51 2.11
CA SER A 107 -10.36 33.92 1.68
C SER A 107 -11.03 34.26 0.35
N LYS A 108 -11.23 33.37 -0.64
CA LYS A 108 -11.88 33.78 -1.91
C LYS A 108 -12.72 32.68 -2.56
N LYS A 109 -13.94 33.07 -2.94
CA LYS A 109 -14.99 32.27 -3.60
C LYS A 109 -14.47 31.38 -4.74
N ALA A 110 -14.93 30.13 -4.72
CA ALA A 110 -15.13 29.18 -5.82
C ALA A 110 -14.16 29.24 -7.02
N VAL A 111 -13.14 28.37 -7.02
CA VAL A 111 -12.70 27.49 -8.14
C VAL A 111 -11.39 26.79 -7.71
N LEU A 112 -11.39 25.45 -7.69
CA LEU A 112 -10.23 24.61 -7.37
C LEU A 112 -9.41 24.37 -8.65
N LYS A 113 -8.12 24.77 -8.67
CA LYS A 113 -7.15 24.37 -9.71
C LYS A 113 -5.91 23.75 -9.04
N PRO A 114 -5.47 22.54 -9.43
CA PRO A 114 -4.18 22.01 -9.00
C PRO A 114 -3.06 22.80 -9.68
N LYS A 115 -2.08 23.24 -8.89
CA LYS A 115 -0.93 24.02 -9.35
C LYS A 115 0.06 23.08 -10.06
N SER A 116 -0.04 22.97 -11.39
CA SER A 116 1.07 22.48 -12.19
C SER A 116 2.14 23.55 -12.23
N GLU A 117 3.33 23.23 -11.71
CA GLU A 117 4.54 24.02 -11.91
C GLU A 117 4.79 24.17 -13.42
N LYS A 118 4.50 25.35 -13.96
CA LYS A 118 4.95 25.73 -15.29
C LYS A 118 6.42 26.10 -15.18
N LYS A 119 7.25 25.11 -15.50
CA LYS A 119 8.66 25.24 -15.89
C LYS A 119 8.84 26.46 -16.79
N ALA A 120 9.64 27.41 -16.32
CA ALA A 120 10.13 28.52 -17.15
C ALA A 120 11.10 27.96 -18.21
N PRO A 121 11.00 28.41 -19.46
CA PRO A 121 12.17 28.59 -20.31
C PRO A 121 12.50 30.08 -20.39
N ALA A 122 13.74 30.40 -20.04
CA ALA A 122 14.37 31.69 -20.26
C ALA A 122 14.86 31.83 -21.71
N ALA A 123 14.79 33.07 -22.20
CA ALA A 123 15.53 33.69 -23.32
C ALA A 123 15.19 33.23 -24.76
N PRO A 124 15.27 34.12 -25.79
CA PRO A 124 16.06 35.36 -25.82
C PRO A 124 15.29 36.65 -26.16
N ALA A 125 15.91 37.76 -25.77
CA ALA A 125 15.64 39.11 -26.24
C ALA A 125 16.55 39.42 -27.43
N GLU A 126 16.01 40.05 -28.48
CA GLU A 126 16.71 40.95 -29.43
C GLU A 126 15.70 41.63 -30.37
N ALA A 127 15.96 42.92 -30.67
CA ALA A 127 15.31 43.85 -31.63
C ALA A 127 13.83 44.24 -31.32
N ASP A 128 13.39 45.50 -31.32
CA ASP A 128 13.80 46.66 -32.12
C ASP A 128 13.85 47.96 -31.28
N ALA A 129 14.87 48.77 -31.55
CA ALA A 129 14.89 50.20 -31.35
C ALA A 129 14.57 50.89 -32.68
N ASP A 130 14.13 52.15 -32.59
CA ASP A 130 14.05 53.21 -33.61
C ASP A 130 12.66 53.69 -34.10
N ALA A 131 12.61 55.03 -34.16
CA ALA A 131 11.59 55.99 -34.64
C ALA A 131 10.39 56.24 -33.70
N GLU A 132 10.05 57.47 -33.30
CA GLU A 132 10.37 58.78 -33.86
C GLU A 132 10.09 59.90 -32.82
N THR A 133 11.03 60.85 -32.75
CA THR A 133 10.92 62.13 -32.04
C THR A 133 10.37 63.16 -33.01
N THR A 134 9.35 63.94 -32.66
CA THR A 134 9.24 65.33 -33.16
C THR A 134 8.36 66.18 -32.25
N GLU A 135 8.97 67.27 -31.83
CA GLU A 135 8.49 68.38 -31.01
C GLU A 135 8.00 69.49 -31.96
N ALA A 136 6.80 70.03 -31.73
CA ALA A 136 6.32 71.40 -31.99
C ALA A 136 4.79 71.48 -31.90
#